data_AF-A0A5K1GRI5-F1
#
_entry.id   AF-A0A5K1GRI5-F1
#
_cell.length_a   1.000
_cell.length_b   1.000
_cell.length_c   1.000
_cell.angle_alpha   90.00
_cell.angle_beta   90.00
_cell.angle_gamma   90.00
#
_symmetry.space_group_name_H-M   'P 1'
#
loop_
_entity.id
_entity.type
_entity.pdbx_description
1 polymer ?
#
loop_
_entity_poly.entity_id
_entity_poly.type
_entity_poly.pdbx_seq_one_letter_code
_entity_poly.pdbx_strand_id
1 'polypeptide(L)'
;AIDDAGHDKASLFKVKGLEAVDKAIGQLACLLWKAEITGKFEYSICITGDHSTPVEYGDHSFEPVPFALCRLKDYVGAVGGEATVMHTSLESFPLPSIEANEGERRTEESRGNVQNKSFSGDTVCEFNEISAARGCLGRFQGSEMMGIIKKSLEINCQ
;
A
#
# COMPACT_ATOMS: atom_id res chain seq x y z
N ALA A 1 -3.05 -14.53 6.16
CA ALA A 1 -2.82 -13.60 7.28
C ALA A 1 -3.82 -12.44 7.29
N ILE A 2 -3.81 -11.52 6.32
CA ILE A 2 -4.82 -10.44 6.23
C ILE A 2 -6.19 -11.00 5.80
N ASP A 3 -6.17 -11.97 4.90
CA ASP A 3 -7.35 -12.69 4.44
C ASP A 3 -8.02 -13.48 5.57
N ASP A 4 -7.25 -14.30 6.31
CA ASP A 4 -7.71 -15.00 7.51
C ASP A 4 -8.35 -14.05 8.53
N ALA A 5 -7.79 -12.86 8.75
CA ALA A 5 -8.38 -11.84 9.63
C ALA A 5 -9.77 -11.36 9.14
N GLY A 6 -9.97 -11.37 7.83
CA GLY A 6 -11.28 -11.19 7.20
C GLY A 6 -12.24 -12.31 7.56
N HIS A 7 -11.84 -13.56 7.32
CA HIS A 7 -12.62 -14.77 7.64
C HIS A 7 -12.99 -14.87 9.13
N ASP A 8 -12.03 -14.60 10.01
CA ASP A 8 -12.20 -14.63 11.47
C ASP A 8 -12.99 -13.42 12.01
N LYS A 9 -13.39 -12.49 11.14
CA LYS A 9 -14.06 -11.22 11.49
C LYS A 9 -13.27 -10.37 12.49
N ALA A 10 -11.95 -10.54 12.51
CA ALA A 10 -11.04 -9.90 13.44
C ALA A 10 -10.64 -8.51 12.93
N SER A 11 -11.58 -7.55 12.97
CA SER A 11 -11.42 -6.20 12.40
C SER A 11 -10.15 -5.48 12.85
N LEU A 12 -9.86 -5.46 14.16
CA LEU A 12 -8.65 -4.84 14.70
C LEU A 12 -7.38 -5.55 14.22
N PHE A 13 -7.41 -6.88 14.14
CA PHE A 13 -6.28 -7.67 13.67
C PHE A 13 -6.01 -7.42 12.18
N LYS A 14 -7.07 -7.28 11.38
CA LYS A 14 -6.97 -6.91 9.96
C LYS A 14 -6.33 -5.53 9.76
N VAL A 15 -6.71 -4.54 10.57
CA VAL A 15 -6.09 -3.21 10.56
C VAL A 15 -4.61 -3.29 10.94
N LYS A 16 -4.27 -3.90 12.08
CA LYS A 16 -2.86 -4.08 12.49
C LYS A 16 -2.03 -4.85 11.45
N GLY A 17 -2.65 -5.81 10.75
CA GLY A 17 -2.03 -6.54 9.65
C GLY A 17 -1.72 -5.67 8.44
N LEU A 18 -2.63 -4.76 8.07
CA LEU A 18 -2.39 -3.78 6.99
C LEU A 18 -1.28 -2.78 7.38
N GLU A 19 -1.24 -2.31 8.62
CA GLU A 19 -0.16 -1.45 9.13
C GLU A 19 1.21 -2.17 9.13
N ALA A 20 1.23 -3.47 9.41
CA ALA A 20 2.43 -4.29 9.29
C ALA A 20 2.89 -4.40 7.83
N VAL A 21 1.97 -4.54 6.88
CA VAL A 21 2.28 -4.54 5.44
C VAL A 21 2.79 -3.18 4.98
N ASP A 22 2.22 -2.07 5.47
CA ASP A 22 2.71 -0.72 5.19
C ASP A 22 4.18 -0.54 5.60
N LYS A 23 4.56 -1.01 6.79
CA LYS A 23 5.96 -1.07 7.24
C LYS A 23 6.83 -1.91 6.32
N ALA A 24 6.35 -3.10 5.91
CA ALA A 24 7.09 -3.97 4.99
C ALA A 24 7.34 -3.29 3.63
N ILE A 25 6.34 -2.58 3.11
CA ILE A 25 6.45 -1.81 1.86
C ILE A 25 7.48 -0.69 2.01
N GLY A 26 7.49 0.03 3.14
CA GLY A 26 8.52 1.03 3.44
C GLY A 26 9.94 0.44 3.44
N GLN A 27 10.13 -0.72 4.08
CA GLN A 27 11.41 -1.44 4.08
C GLN A 27 11.83 -1.88 2.68
N LEU A 28 10.90 -2.45 1.90
CA LEU A 28 11.14 -2.84 0.51
C LEU A 28 11.53 -1.62 -0.34
N ALA A 29 10.83 -0.50 -0.22
CA ALA A 29 11.14 0.72 -0.93
C ALA A 29 12.54 1.24 -0.58
N CYS A 30 12.96 1.17 0.69
CA CYS A 30 14.32 1.52 1.11
C CYS A 30 15.38 0.64 0.44
N LEU A 31 15.16 -0.69 0.39
CA LEU A 31 16.08 -1.62 -0.25
C LEU A 31 16.14 -1.42 -1.77
N LEU A 32 14.98 -1.25 -2.42
CA LEU A 32 14.91 -0.98 -3.85
C LEU A 32 15.55 0.36 -4.20
N TRP A 33 15.37 1.39 -3.36
CA TRP A 33 15.94 2.72 -3.62
C TRP A 33 17.46 2.69 -3.54
N LYS A 34 18.02 1.99 -2.55
CA LYS A 34 19.48 1.72 -2.49
C LYS A 34 20.01 1.04 -3.76
N ALA A 35 19.23 0.20 -4.42
CA ALA A 35 19.60 -0.41 -5.68
C ALA A 35 19.41 0.54 -6.88
N GLU A 36 18.31 1.29 -6.94
CA GLU A 36 17.99 2.23 -8.03
C GLU A 36 19.06 3.32 -8.17
N ILE A 37 19.53 3.89 -7.06
CA ILE A 37 20.55 4.94 -7.07
C ILE A 37 21.91 4.46 -7.62
N THR A 38 22.13 3.14 -7.74
CA THR A 38 23.33 2.61 -8.41
C THR A 38 23.28 2.80 -9.93
N GLY A 39 22.14 3.22 -10.49
CA GLY A 39 21.92 3.50 -11.90
C GLY A 39 21.77 2.25 -12.78
N LYS A 40 21.64 1.06 -12.19
CA LYS A 40 21.54 -0.21 -12.94
C LYS A 40 20.12 -0.54 -13.39
N PHE A 41 19.13 -0.21 -12.58
CA PHE A 41 17.74 -0.56 -12.79
C PHE A 41 16.85 0.56 -12.29
N GLU A 42 15.71 0.73 -12.95
CA GLU A 42 14.59 1.55 -12.46
C GLU A 42 13.48 0.62 -12.00
N TYR A 43 12.88 0.92 -10.85
CA TYR A 43 11.84 0.10 -10.26
C TYR A 43 10.48 0.80 -10.28
N SER A 44 9.42 0.00 -10.34
CA SER A 44 8.04 0.43 -10.15
C SER A 44 7.41 -0.40 -9.03
N ILE A 45 6.56 0.23 -8.24
CA ILE A 45 5.81 -0.41 -7.15
C ILE A 45 4.36 -0.54 -7.59
N CYS A 46 3.82 -1.75 -7.48
CA CYS A 46 2.42 -2.07 -7.75
C CYS A 46 1.83 -2.74 -6.50
N ILE A 47 0.69 -2.25 -6.01
CA ILE A 47 0.02 -2.75 -4.80
C ILE A 47 -1.46 -2.97 -5.12
N THR A 48 -1.97 -4.14 -4.76
CA THR A 48 -3.39 -4.51 -4.84
C THR A 48 -3.67 -5.72 -3.94
N GLY A 49 -4.94 -5.98 -3.63
CA GLY A 49 -5.40 -7.31 -3.24
C GLY A 49 -5.70 -8.19 -4.47
N ASP A 50 -5.83 -9.49 -4.28
CA ASP A 50 -6.34 -10.41 -5.29
C ASP A 50 -7.87 -10.56 -5.21
N HIS A 51 -8.43 -10.44 -4.00
CA HIS A 51 -9.88 -10.35 -3.75
C HIS A 51 -10.21 -9.55 -2.49
N SER A 52 -11.51 -9.32 -2.27
CA SER A 52 -12.07 -8.71 -1.07
C SER A 52 -12.54 -9.79 -0.10
N THR A 53 -12.25 -9.62 1.19
CA THR A 53 -12.74 -10.50 2.28
C THR A 53 -13.27 -9.64 3.44
N PRO A 54 -14.47 -9.06 3.34
CA PRO A 54 -14.96 -8.09 4.31
C PRO A 54 -15.32 -8.74 5.65
N VAL A 55 -14.90 -8.10 6.75
CA VAL A 55 -15.05 -8.64 8.12
C VAL A 55 -16.51 -8.78 8.57
N GLU A 56 -17.44 -8.05 7.95
CA GLU A 56 -18.87 -8.13 8.27
C GLU A 56 -19.44 -9.52 7.97
N TYR A 57 -19.13 -10.07 6.80
CA TYR A 57 -19.61 -11.38 6.36
C TYR A 57 -18.61 -12.48 6.71
N GLY A 58 -17.30 -12.21 6.63
CA GLY A 58 -16.23 -13.17 6.92
C GLY A 58 -15.97 -14.16 5.79
N ASP A 59 -16.25 -13.76 4.55
CA ASP A 59 -16.02 -14.58 3.37
C ASP A 59 -15.60 -13.70 2.19
N HIS A 60 -15.09 -14.34 1.14
CA HIS A 60 -14.71 -13.68 -0.09
C HIS A 60 -15.93 -13.01 -0.72
N SER A 61 -15.69 -11.88 -1.38
CA SER A 61 -16.76 -11.08 -1.95
C SER A 61 -16.37 -10.48 -3.30
N PHE A 62 -17.35 -9.85 -3.96
CA PHE A 62 -17.21 -9.35 -5.34
C PHE A 62 -16.91 -7.84 -5.41
N GLU A 63 -16.76 -7.19 -4.26
CA GLU A 63 -16.33 -5.80 -4.17
C GLU A 63 -14.95 -5.65 -4.81
N PRO A 64 -14.73 -4.62 -5.64
CA PRO A 64 -13.46 -4.39 -6.29
C PRO A 64 -12.37 -4.09 -5.25
N VAL A 65 -11.14 -4.51 -5.56
CA VAL A 65 -9.95 -4.24 -4.75
C VAL A 65 -9.27 -2.93 -5.21
N PRO A 66 -8.71 -2.13 -4.29
CA PRO A 66 -7.92 -0.96 -4.65
C PRO A 66 -6.62 -1.36 -5.35
N PHE A 67 -6.23 -0.61 -6.37
CA PHE A 67 -5.02 -0.81 -7.15
C PHE A 67 -4.20 0.48 -7.24
N ALA A 68 -2.90 0.40 -6.98
CA ALA A 68 -1.96 1.50 -7.13
C ALA A 68 -0.70 1.06 -7.88
N LEU A 69 -0.19 1.93 -8.75
CA LEU A 69 1.03 1.74 -9.51
C LEU A 69 1.77 3.07 -9.61
N CYS A 70 3.05 3.08 -9.25
CA CYS A 70 3.92 4.25 -9.39
C CYS A 70 5.37 3.83 -9.65
N ARG A 71 6.21 4.78 -10.11
CA ARG A 71 7.66 4.57 -10.11
C ARG A 71 8.20 4.73 -8.71
N LEU A 72 9.28 4.02 -8.41
CA LEU A 72 9.91 4.12 -7.09
C LEU A 72 10.37 5.55 -6.78
N LYS A 73 10.95 6.27 -7.75
CA LYS A 73 11.32 7.70 -7.58
C LYS A 73 10.13 8.60 -7.24
N ASP A 74 8.94 8.31 -7.78
CA ASP A 74 7.74 9.08 -7.47
C ASP A 74 7.25 8.77 -6.05
N TYR A 75 7.28 7.50 -5.63
CA TYR A 75 7.03 7.12 -4.24
C TYR A 75 8.00 7.81 -3.27
N VAL A 76 9.30 7.82 -3.58
CA VAL A 76 10.33 8.47 -2.77
C VAL A 76 10.02 9.97 -2.61
N GLY A 77 9.63 10.64 -3.70
CA GLY A 77 9.19 12.03 -3.63
C GLY A 77 7.93 12.24 -2.77
N ALA A 78 6.95 11.35 -2.90
CA ALA A 78 5.69 11.40 -2.15
C ALA A 78 5.87 11.27 -0.63
N VAL A 79 6.82 10.44 -0.18
CA VAL A 79 7.09 10.22 1.26
C VAL A 79 8.07 11.25 1.86
N GLY A 80 8.41 12.31 1.13
CA GLY A 80 9.27 13.40 1.62
C GLY A 80 10.74 13.32 1.20
N GLY A 81 11.07 12.47 0.22
CA GLY A 81 12.36 12.42 -0.44
C GLY A 81 13.28 11.29 0.03
N GLU A 82 14.46 11.24 -0.58
CA GLU A 82 15.46 10.18 -0.38
C GLU A 82 15.87 10.02 1.09
N ALA A 83 16.04 11.13 1.82
CA ALA A 83 16.44 11.08 3.23
C ALA A 83 15.42 10.28 4.05
N THR A 84 14.12 10.49 3.86
CA THR A 84 13.07 9.77 4.61
C THR A 84 13.11 8.27 4.32
N VAL A 85 13.23 7.91 3.04
CA VAL A 85 13.29 6.49 2.62
C VAL A 85 14.53 5.81 3.20
N MET A 86 15.70 6.46 3.13
CA MET A 86 16.96 5.90 3.63
C MET A 86 17.02 5.75 5.16
N HIS A 87 16.26 6.57 5.91
CA HIS A 87 16.13 6.44 7.37
C HIS A 87 15.10 5.39 7.81
N THR A 88 14.40 4.75 6.88
CA THR A 88 13.46 3.68 7.21
C THR A 88 14.19 2.50 7.87
N SER A 89 13.77 2.14 9.08
CA SER A 89 14.36 1.02 9.82
C SER A 89 14.14 -0.30 9.07
N LEU A 90 15.23 -1.06 8.90
CA LEU A 90 15.21 -2.42 8.31
C LEU A 90 15.16 -3.53 9.36
N GLU A 91 14.97 -3.18 10.63
CA GLU A 91 14.81 -4.16 11.70
C GLU A 91 13.48 -4.92 11.53
N SER A 92 13.47 -6.18 11.96
CA SER A 92 12.23 -6.95 12.06
C SER A 92 11.25 -6.23 12.98
N PHE A 93 10.01 -6.08 12.55
CA PHE A 93 8.93 -5.55 13.38
C PHE A 93 8.00 -6.69 13.82
N PRO A 94 7.37 -6.59 15.00
CA PRO A 94 6.45 -7.61 15.46
C PRO A 94 5.23 -7.66 14.55
N LEU A 95 4.85 -8.86 14.12
CA LEU A 95 3.56 -9.09 13.50
C LEU A 95 2.47 -9.04 14.58
N PRO A 96 1.25 -8.60 14.25
CA PRO A 96 0.16 -8.60 15.21
C PRO A 96 -0.06 -10.02 15.76
N SER A 97 -0.17 -10.12 17.08
CA SER A 97 -0.52 -11.34 17.81
C SER A 97 -1.90 -11.21 18.43
N ILE A 98 -2.59 -12.34 18.59
CA ILE A 98 -3.88 -12.40 19.28
C ILE A 98 -3.58 -12.44 20.79
N GLU A 99 -3.40 -11.29 21.43
CA GLU A 99 -3.52 -11.20 22.88
C GLU A 99 -4.97 -10.88 23.24
N ALA A 100 -5.62 -11.83 23.92
CA ALA A 100 -7.07 -11.92 24.11
C ALA A 100 -7.69 -10.85 25.04
N ASN A 101 -7.04 -9.71 25.30
CA ASN A 101 -7.52 -8.73 26.29
C ASN A 101 -7.05 -7.27 26.08
N GLU A 102 -6.80 -6.85 24.84
CA GLU A 102 -6.71 -5.41 24.58
C GLU A 102 -8.10 -4.86 24.22
N GLY A 103 -8.82 -4.44 25.26
CA GLY A 103 -10.06 -3.67 25.11
C GLY A 103 -9.85 -2.46 24.21
N GLU A 104 -10.93 -2.09 23.52
CA GLU A 104 -11.07 -0.97 22.59
C GLU A 104 -10.45 0.33 23.13
N ARG A 105 -9.15 0.54 22.91
CA ARG A 105 -8.57 1.88 22.88
C ARG A 105 -8.36 2.24 21.43
N ARG A 106 -9.33 2.96 20.87
CA ARG A 106 -9.06 3.87 19.77
C ARG A 106 -8.13 4.93 20.33
N THR A 107 -6.82 4.72 20.21
CA THR A 107 -5.90 5.84 20.26
C THR A 107 -6.15 6.60 18.98
N GLU A 108 -7.00 7.63 19.07
CA GLU A 108 -6.96 8.75 18.14
C GLU A 108 -5.61 9.41 18.35
N GLU A 109 -4.54 8.82 17.80
CA GLU A 109 -3.35 9.59 17.52
C GLU A 109 -3.81 10.68 16.58
N SER A 110 -3.82 11.92 17.09
CA SER A 110 -4.08 13.09 16.26
C SER A 110 -3.03 13.05 15.17
N ARG A 111 -3.41 12.56 13.98
CA ARG A 111 -2.63 12.78 12.76
C ARG A 111 -2.48 14.28 12.71
N GLY A 112 -1.28 14.77 13.04
CA GLY A 112 -0.94 16.18 12.88
C GLY A 112 -1.37 16.57 11.47
N ASN A 113 -1.75 17.84 11.30
CA ASN A 113 -2.32 18.40 10.07
C ASN A 113 -1.30 18.38 8.91
N VAL A 114 -0.84 17.19 8.53
CA VAL A 114 0.04 16.91 7.40
C VAL A 114 -0.91 16.76 6.23
N GLN A 115 -0.98 17.82 5.46
CA GLN A 115 -1.81 17.87 4.27
C GLN A 115 -1.19 16.93 3.23
N ASN A 116 -1.65 15.68 3.17
CA ASN A 116 -1.25 14.72 2.14
C ASN A 116 -1.64 15.28 0.77
N LYS A 117 -0.63 15.64 -0.02
CA LYS A 117 -0.82 16.12 -1.38
C LYS A 117 -0.54 14.98 -2.34
N SER A 118 -1.36 14.86 -3.37
CA SER A 118 -1.07 13.97 -4.49
C SER A 118 0.30 14.31 -5.06
N PHE A 119 1.09 13.30 -5.38
CA PHE A 119 2.43 13.44 -5.90
C PHE A 119 2.56 12.64 -7.18
N SER A 120 2.90 13.31 -8.29
CA SER A 120 3.22 12.69 -9.59
C SER A 120 2.19 11.63 -10.02
N GLY A 121 1.14 12.04 -10.74
CA GLY A 121 0.07 11.14 -11.16
C GLY A 121 -1.28 11.83 -11.21
N ASP A 122 -2.32 11.14 -10.72
CA ASP A 122 -3.66 11.71 -10.55
C ASP A 122 -3.79 12.50 -9.23
N THR A 123 -5.02 12.86 -8.86
CA THR A 123 -5.31 13.69 -7.67
C THR A 123 -5.44 12.90 -6.37
N VAL A 124 -5.28 11.57 -6.40
CA VAL A 124 -5.45 10.71 -5.22
C VAL A 124 -4.19 10.75 -4.36
N CYS A 125 -4.34 10.76 -3.03
CA CYS A 125 -3.23 10.84 -2.08
C CYS A 125 -3.30 9.81 -0.93
N GLU A 126 -4.25 8.87 -1.00
CA GLU A 126 -4.44 7.81 0.00
C GLU A 126 -4.79 6.48 -0.67
N PHE A 127 -4.36 5.38 -0.06
CA PHE A 127 -4.66 4.03 -0.54
C PHE A 127 -5.77 3.39 0.31
N ASN A 128 -7.01 3.48 -0.16
CA ASN A 128 -8.20 2.82 0.37
C ASN A 128 -9.25 2.69 -0.74
N GLU A 129 -10.34 1.97 -0.48
CA GLU A 129 -11.40 1.66 -1.44
C GLU A 129 -12.07 2.93 -2.01
N ILE A 130 -12.31 3.94 -1.16
CA ILE A 130 -12.99 5.19 -1.55
C ILE A 130 -12.08 6.07 -2.41
N SER A 131 -10.81 6.18 -2.03
CA SER A 131 -9.81 6.95 -2.76
C SER A 131 -9.47 6.30 -4.10
N ALA A 132 -9.31 4.97 -4.14
CA ALA A 132 -9.02 4.23 -5.36
C ALA A 132 -10.14 4.35 -6.41
N ALA A 133 -11.41 4.44 -5.98
CA ALA A 133 -12.54 4.65 -6.88
C ALA A 133 -12.49 5.99 -7.64
N ARG A 134 -11.65 6.95 -7.20
CA ARG A 134 -11.46 8.26 -7.83
C ARG A 134 -10.18 8.33 -8.68
N GLY A 135 -9.39 7.26 -8.73
CA GLY A 135 -8.15 7.19 -9.49
C GLY A 135 -8.36 7.21 -11.00
N CYS A 136 -7.34 7.64 -11.74
CA CYS A 136 -7.43 7.82 -13.20
C CYS A 136 -7.48 6.51 -14.00
N LEU A 137 -7.09 5.38 -13.38
CA LEU A 137 -7.13 4.06 -14.00
C LEU A 137 -8.57 3.52 -14.15
N GLY A 138 -9.53 4.11 -13.43
CA GLY A 138 -10.90 3.62 -13.41
C GLY A 138 -11.01 2.19 -12.89
N ARG A 139 -11.99 1.45 -13.41
CA ARG A 139 -12.23 0.05 -13.05
C ARG A 139 -11.83 -0.85 -14.22
N PHE A 140 -11.05 -1.88 -13.92
CA PHE A 140 -10.57 -2.87 -14.89
C PHE A 140 -10.55 -4.28 -14.27
N GLN A 141 -10.43 -5.31 -15.11
CA GLN A 141 -10.35 -6.70 -14.69
C GLN A 141 -8.91 -7.10 -14.34
N GLY A 142 -8.73 -8.04 -13.41
CA GLY A 142 -7.39 -8.53 -13.02
C GLY A 142 -6.55 -9.05 -14.20
N SER A 143 -7.17 -9.59 -15.25
CA SER A 143 -6.50 -10.02 -16.48
C SER A 143 -5.84 -8.88 -17.26
N GLU A 144 -6.29 -7.64 -17.08
CA GLU A 144 -5.77 -6.45 -17.74
C GLU A 144 -4.56 -5.87 -17.01
N MET A 145 -4.35 -6.25 -15.74
CA MET A 145 -3.32 -5.70 -14.84
C MET A 145 -1.93 -5.70 -15.47
N MET A 146 -1.50 -6.85 -16.02
CA MET A 146 -0.16 -6.96 -16.60
C MET A 146 0.00 -6.11 -17.87
N GLY A 147 -1.09 -5.89 -18.62
CA GLY A 147 -1.09 -4.98 -19.77
C GLY A 147 -0.89 -3.53 -19.33
N ILE A 148 -1.57 -3.12 -18.26
CA ILE A 148 -1.42 -1.78 -17.64
C ILE A 148 0.01 -1.59 -17.14
N ILE A 149 0.55 -2.56 -16.39
CA ILE A 149 1.93 -2.49 -15.88
C ILE A 149 2.93 -2.35 -17.02
N LYS A 150 2.86 -3.19 -18.05
CA LYS A 150 3.77 -3.13 -19.21
C LYS A 150 3.69 -1.78 -19.92
N LYS A 151 2.48 -1.29 -20.18
CA LYS A 151 2.28 0.01 -20.83
C LYS A 151 2.83 1.16 -19.99
N SER A 152 2.67 1.10 -18.66
CA SER A 152 3.27 2.07 -17.75
C SER A 152 4.80 2.02 -17.81
N LEU A 153 5.41 0.83 -17.89
CA LEU A 153 6.87 0.69 -18.02
C LEU A 153 7.39 1.23 -19.36
N GLU A 154 6.68 0.98 -20.46
CA GLU A 154 7.06 1.47 -21.80
C GLU A 154 7.07 3.00 -21.90
N ILE A 155 6.07 3.67 -21.31
CA ILE A 155 5.99 5.14 -21.29
C ILE A 155 7.21 5.77 -20.59
N ASN A 156 7.82 5.06 -19.65
CA ASN A 156 8.96 5.54 -18.89
C ASN A 156 10.31 5.37 -19.60
N CYS A 157 10.36 4.65 -20.71
CA CYS A 157 11.57 4.49 -21.53
C CYS A 157 11.72 5.57 -22.63
N GLN A 158 10.86 6.60 -22.65
CA GLN A 158 10.93 7.77 -23.55
C GLN A 158 11.39 9.01 -22.78
#